data_AF-X1NTC7-F1
#
_entry.id   AF-X1NTC7-F1
#
_cell.length_a   1.000
_cell.length_b   1.000
_cell.length_c   1.000
_cell.angle_alpha   90.00
_cell.angle_beta   90.00
_cell.angle_gamma   90.00
#
_symmetry.space_group_name_H-M   'P 1'
#
loop_
_entity.id
_entity.type
_entity.pdbx_description
1 polymer ?
#
loop_
_entity_poly.entity_id
_entity_poly.type
_entity_poly.pdbx_seq_one_letter_code
_entity_poly.pdbx_strand_id
1 'polypeptide(L)' 'MGIQIKCPICRNFETKRVFNAIVRDKYQAEYRFCDQCRFLFVERPSWLSEAYKEPINIYDTGIMARN' A
#
# COMPACT_ATOMS: atom_id res chain seq x y z
N MET A 1 10.77 -4.02 -21.13
CA MET A 1 11.44 -2.96 -20.34
C MET A 1 10.64 -2.76 -19.06
N GLY A 2 11.22 -3.06 -17.89
CA GLY A 2 10.53 -2.94 -16.60
C GLY A 2 10.66 -1.54 -16.03
N ILE A 3 9.57 -0.96 -15.52
CA ILE A 3 9.61 0.32 -14.81
C ILE A 3 10.40 0.13 -13.50
N GLN A 4 11.45 0.93 -13.32
CA GLN A 4 12.25 0.99 -12.09
C GLN A 4 11.59 1.97 -11.11
N ILE A 5 11.43 1.55 -9.87
CA ILE A 5 10.70 2.29 -8.83
C ILE A 5 11.58 2.36 -7.60
N LYS A 6 11.88 3.59 -7.20
CA LYS A 6 12.64 3.90 -5.99
C LYS A 6 11.80 3.70 -4.74
N CYS A 7 12.46 3.29 -3.66
CA CYS A 7 11.83 3.18 -2.36
C CYS A 7 11.40 4.56 -1.83
N PRO A 8 10.16 4.75 -1.36
CA PRO A 8 9.72 6.04 -0.82
C PRO A 8 10.38 6.42 0.52
N ILE A 9 10.92 5.44 1.27
CA ILE A 9 11.53 5.66 2.58
C ILE A 9 12.99 6.08 2.44
N CYS A 10 13.83 5.25 1.81
CA CYS A 10 15.26 5.50 1.69
C CYS A 10 15.68 6.15 0.35
N ARG A 11 14.75 6.33 -0.60
CA ARG A 11 14.83 7.08 -1.88
C ARG A 11 15.87 6.64 -2.92
N ASN A 12 17.03 6.17 -2.48
CA ASN A 12 18.18 5.91 -3.36
C ASN A 12 18.18 4.50 -3.94
N PHE A 13 17.36 3.60 -3.40
CA PHE A 13 17.39 2.19 -3.74
C PHE A 13 16.18 1.77 -4.57
N GLU A 14 16.45 0.92 -5.56
CA GLU A 14 15.42 0.26 -6.35
C GLU A 14 14.62 -0.73 -5.50
N THR A 15 13.41 -0.99 -5.97
CA THR A 15 12.47 -1.92 -5.34
C THR A 15 12.16 -3.04 -6.31
N LYS A 16 11.92 -4.24 -5.80
CA LYS A 16 11.50 -5.40 -6.59
C LYS A 16 10.02 -5.66 -6.42
N ARG A 17 9.39 -6.15 -7.49
CA ARG A 17 8.03 -6.69 -7.41
C ARG A 17 8.07 -7.99 -6.63
N VAL A 18 7.07 -8.18 -5.76
CA VAL A 18 6.95 -9.39 -4.96
C VAL A 18 5.73 -10.19 -5.37
N PHE A 19 4.55 -9.58 -5.32
CA PHE A 19 3.29 -10.22 -5.68
C PHE A 19 2.23 -9.18 -6.05
N ASN A 20 1.14 -9.69 -6.62
CA ASN A 20 -0.08 -8.92 -6.84
C ASN A 20 -1.19 -9.45 -5.95
N ALA A 21 -2.08 -8.57 -5.50
CA ALA A 21 -3.29 -8.96 -4.78
C ALA A 21 -4.48 -8.12 -5.27
N ILE A 22 -5.69 -8.67 -5.11
CA ILE A 22 -6.92 -7.92 -5.30
C ILE A 22 -7.30 -7.29 -3.96
N VAL A 23 -7.46 -5.97 -3.94
CA VAL A 23 -7.86 -5.19 -2.77
C VAL A 23 -9.30 -4.70 -2.97
N ARG A 24 -10.14 -4.84 -1.93
CA ARG A 24 -11.58 -4.49 -1.96
C ARG A 24 -12.32 -5.12 -3.15
N ASP A 25 -11.97 -6.37 -3.50
CA ASP A 25 -12.57 -7.16 -4.59
C ASP A 25 -12.55 -6.50 -6.00
N LYS A 26 -11.73 -5.46 -6.18
CA LYS A 26 -11.78 -4.60 -7.37
C LYS A 26 -10.41 -4.12 -7.85
N TYR A 27 -9.52 -3.77 -6.93
CA TYR A 27 -8.29 -3.06 -7.27
C TYR A 27 -7.11 -4.02 -7.33
N GLN A 28 -6.48 -4.14 -8.50
CA GLN A 28 -5.22 -4.88 -8.62
C GLN A 28 -4.08 -4.06 -8.02
N ALA A 29 -3.48 -4.59 -6.96
CA ALA A 29 -2.41 -3.97 -6.19
C ALA A 29 -1.08 -4.68 -6.48
N GLU A 30 -0.08 -3.93 -6.94
CA GLU A 30 1.29 -4.45 -7.10
C GLU A 30 2.11 -4.14 -5.83
N TYR A 31 2.54 -5.18 -5.13
CA TYR A 31 3.39 -5.05 -3.95
C TYR A 31 4.86 -5.08 -4.32
N ARG A 32 5.61 -4.11 -3.78
CA ARG A 32 7.03 -3.91 -4.01
C ARG A 32 7.80 -3.86 -2.71
N PHE A 33 9.01 -4.39 -2.74
CA PHE A 33 9.88 -4.51 -1.58
C PHE A 33 11.24 -3.86 -1.83
N CYS A 34 11.73 -3.13 -0.83
CA CYS A 34 13.08 -2.60 -0.80
C CYS A 34 13.98 -3.51 0.04
N ASP A 35 15.02 -4.09 -0.57
CA ASP A 35 15.97 -4.96 0.15
C ASP A 35 16.83 -4.22 1.19
N GLN A 36 16.94 -2.89 1.09
CA GLN A 36 17.79 -2.11 2.01
C GLN A 36 17.10 -1.77 3.33
N CYS A 37 15.89 -1.18 3.28
CA CYS A 37 15.14 -0.82 4.49
C CYS A 37 14.07 -1.84 4.86
N ARG A 38 13.92 -2.92 4.07
CA ARG A 38 12.88 -3.95 4.20
C ARG A 38 11.44 -3.41 4.14
N PHE A 39 11.26 -2.25 3.52
CA PHE A 39 9.95 -1.65 3.36
C PHE A 39 9.15 -2.35 2.25
N LEU A 40 7.97 -2.85 2.60
CA LEU A 40 6.97 -3.39 1.70
C LEU A 40 5.88 -2.34 1.49
N PHE A 41 5.54 -2.06 0.24
CA PHE A 41 4.51 -1.09 -0.10
C PHE A 41 3.78 -1.45 -1.38
N VAL A 42 2.64 -0.81 -1.62
CA VAL A 42 1.91 -0.91 -2.88
C VAL A 42 2.36 0.23 -3.79
N GLU A 43 2.68 -0.10 -5.04
CA GLU A 43 2.82 0.93 -6.08
C GLU A 43 1.48 1.64 -6.34
N ARG A 44 1.41 2.95 -6.10
CA ARG A 44 0.27 3.83 -6.43
C ARG A 44 -1.10 3.25 -6.01
N PRO A 45 -1.40 3.18 -4.70
CA PRO A 45 -2.65 2.61 -4.21
C PRO A 45 -3.86 3.49 -4.57
N SER A 46 -4.50 3.18 -5.69
CA SER A 46 -5.59 4.00 -6.27
C SER A 46 -6.89 3.99 -5.45
N TRP A 47 -7.07 3.02 -4.57
CA TRP A 47 -8.26 2.86 -3.73
C TRP A 47 -8.25 3.73 -2.46
N LEU A 48 -7.14 4.42 -2.14
CA LEU A 48 -7.06 5.17 -0.88
C LEU A 48 -8.16 6.22 -0.78
N SER A 49 -8.44 6.96 -1.85
CA SER A 49 -9.53 7.95 -1.86
C SER A 49 -10.88 7.33 -1.52
N GLU A 50 -11.16 6.11 -1.99
CA GLU A 50 -12.38 5.38 -1.63
C GLU A 50 -12.33 4.85 -0.20
N ALA A 51 -11.19 4.30 0.25
CA ALA A 51 -11.02 3.78 1.60
C ALA A 51 -11.21 4.86 2.67
N TYR A 52 -10.83 6.10 2.39
CA TYR A 52 -10.96 7.23 3.30
C TYR A 52 -12.28 8.01 3.17
N LYS A 53 -13.21 7.61 2.28
CA LYS A 53 -14.54 8.27 2.18
C LYS A 53 -15.42 8.05 3.41
N GLU A 54 -15.32 6.88 4.03
CA GLU A 54 -16.04 6.55 5.26
C GLU A 54 -15.03 6.08 6.33
N PRO A 55 -14.39 7.03 7.04
CA PRO A 55 -13.33 6.73 7.99
C PRO A 55 -13.82 5.97 9.23
N ILE A 56 -15.13 5.99 9.51
CA ILE A 56 -15.79 5.21 10.55
C ILE A 56 -16.64 4.15 9.86
N ASN A 57 -16.16 2.92 9.79
CA ASN A 57 -16.95 1.81 9.25
C ASN A 57 -17.17 0.74 10.32
N ILE A 58 -18.12 -0.17 10.07
CA ILE A 58 -18.54 -1.21 11.03
C ILE A 58 -17.42 -2.17 11.47
N TYR A 59 -16.28 -2.18 10.76
CA TYR A 59 -15.10 -2.99 11.13
C TYR A 59 -14.13 -2.23 12.03
N ASP A 60 -14.33 -0.93 12.24
CA ASP A 60 -13.58 -0.14 13.20
C ASP A 60 -14.08 -0.42 14.62
N THR A 61 -13.51 -1.46 15.22
CA THR A 61 -13.81 -1.90 16.60
C THR A 61 -13.09 -1.05 17.65
N GLY A 62 -12.20 -0.13 17.27
CA GLY A 62 -11.31 0.58 18.18
C GLY A 62 -11.57 2.08 18.30
N ILE A 63 -12.41 2.67 17.45
CA ILE A 63 -12.55 4.12 17.37
C ILE A 63 -13.16 4.76 18.63
N MET A 64 -14.09 4.08 19.30
CA MET A 64 -14.71 4.58 20.53
C MET A 64 -13.78 4.51 21.75
N ALA A 65 -12.72 3.71 21.70
CA ALA A 65 -11.78 3.57 22.83
C ALA A 65 -10.61 4.57 22.78
N ARG A 66 -10.51 5.39 21.74
CA ARG A 66 -9.40 6.32 21.50
C ARG A 66 -9.78 7.81 21.51
N ASN A 67 -11.07 8.13 21.62
CA ASN A 67 -11.59 9.51 21.69
C ASN A 67 -12.32 9.76 23.01
#